data_AF-A0A3M7CZB8-F1
#
_entry.id   AF-A0A3M7CZB8-F1
#
_cell.length_a   1.000
_cell.length_b   1.000
_cell.length_c   1.000
_cell.angle_alpha   90.00
_cell.angle_beta   90.00
_cell.angle_gamma   90.00
#
_symmetry.space_group_name_H-M   'P 1'
#
loop_
_entity.id
_entity.type
_entity.pdbx_description
1 polymer ?
#
loop_
_entity_poly.entity_id
_entity_poly.type
_entity_poly.pdbx_seq_one_letter_code
_entity_poly.pdbx_strand_id
1 'polypeptide(L)'
;MASSTTALEVRSLYRSLYRQARQFAAYNFREYAKRRTTDAFREHKGESDARRIQELMQYGLKELQVLKRQTVVSQFFQLDRLVVEGGKSGKQTGKAGDIVRQTEHGYVHRNSLLCSKKEKPSKC
;
A
#
# COMPACT_ATOMS: atom_id res chain seq x y z
N MET A 1 -33.63 24.97 -8.10
CA MET A 1 -33.18 24.10 -9.22
C MET A 1 -31.66 23.90 -9.19
N ALA A 2 -31.10 23.23 -8.18
CA ALA A 2 -29.64 23.06 -8.02
C ALA A 2 -29.23 21.82 -7.20
N SER A 3 -29.93 20.69 -7.35
CA SER A 3 -29.62 19.45 -6.59
C SER A 3 -29.08 18.31 -7.48
N SER A 4 -29.46 18.25 -8.76
CA SER A 4 -28.98 17.20 -9.67
C SER A 4 -27.53 17.41 -10.11
N THR A 5 -27.14 18.65 -10.38
CA THR A 5 -25.77 19.02 -10.77
C THR A 5 -24.77 18.74 -9.65
N THR A 6 -25.09 19.17 -8.43
CA THR A 6 -24.25 18.95 -7.23
C THR A 6 -24.12 17.45 -6.91
N ALA A 7 -25.19 16.67 -7.03
CA ALA A 7 -25.11 15.22 -6.84
C ALA A 7 -24.21 14.50 -7.87
N LEU A 8 -24.18 14.98 -9.12
CA LEU A 8 -23.30 14.45 -10.16
C LEU A 8 -21.83 14.80 -9.89
N GLU A 9 -21.56 16.04 -9.46
CA GLU A 9 -20.23 16.52 -9.08
C GLU A 9 -19.65 15.74 -7.87
N VAL A 10 -20.46 15.52 -6.84
CA VAL A 10 -20.04 14.72 -5.68
C VAL A 10 -19.71 13.29 -6.10
N ARG A 11 -20.51 12.68 -6.98
CA ARG A 11 -20.27 11.33 -7.51
C ARG A 11 -19.02 11.27 -8.40
N SER A 12 -18.77 12.30 -9.21
CA SER A 12 -17.58 12.34 -10.06
C SER A 12 -16.30 12.51 -9.22
N LEU A 13 -16.36 13.33 -8.17
CA LEU A 13 -15.27 13.50 -7.21
C LEU A 13 -14.98 12.19 -6.46
N TYR A 14 -16.01 11.53 -5.93
CA TYR A 14 -15.87 10.22 -5.27
C TYR A 14 -15.17 9.19 -6.18
N ARG A 15 -15.63 9.06 -7.43
CA ARG A 15 -15.03 8.14 -8.41
C ARG A 15 -13.57 8.50 -8.70
N SER A 16 -13.25 9.79 -8.79
CA SER A 16 -11.88 10.27 -9.03
C SER A 16 -10.95 9.92 -7.88
N LEU A 17 -11.36 10.19 -6.64
CA LEU A 17 -10.64 9.81 -5.42
C LEU A 17 -10.42 8.30 -5.34
N TYR A 18 -11.49 7.52 -5.57
CA TYR A 18 -11.43 6.06 -5.50
C TYR A 18 -10.53 5.46 -6.58
N ARG A 19 -10.53 6.02 -7.80
CA ARG A 19 -9.61 5.63 -8.87
C ARG A 19 -8.17 5.92 -8.49
N GLN A 20 -7.88 7.08 -7.90
CA GLN A 20 -6.54 7.44 -7.46
C GLN A 20 -6.05 6.52 -6.33
N ALA A 21 -6.90 6.24 -5.34
CA ALA A 21 -6.59 5.32 -4.25
C ALA A 21 -6.19 3.91 -4.74
N ARG A 22 -6.73 3.44 -5.87
CA ARG A 22 -6.35 2.15 -6.46
C ARG A 22 -4.95 2.13 -7.08
N GLN A 23 -4.36 3.28 -7.39
CA GLN A 23 -3.04 3.40 -8.04
C GLN A 23 -1.87 3.27 -7.06
N PHE A 24 -2.13 3.19 -5.74
CA PHE A 24 -1.09 2.92 -4.76
C PHE A 24 -0.50 1.52 -4.98
N ALA A 25 0.84 1.47 -5.03
CA ALA A 25 1.58 0.23 -5.18
C ALA A 25 1.39 -0.67 -3.94
N ALA A 26 1.65 -0.12 -2.76
CA ALA A 26 1.51 -0.83 -1.49
C ALA A 26 0.05 -1.04 -1.09
N TYR A 27 -0.28 -2.27 -0.66
CA TYR A 27 -1.61 -2.69 -0.25
C TYR A 27 -2.17 -1.90 0.92
N ASN A 28 -1.36 -1.68 1.96
CA ASN A 28 -1.81 -0.97 3.17
C ASN A 28 -2.34 0.43 2.83
N PHE A 29 -1.60 1.19 2.00
CA PHE A 29 -2.02 2.52 1.58
C PHE A 29 -3.22 2.47 0.64
N ARG A 30 -3.26 1.51 -0.29
CA ARG A 30 -4.41 1.31 -1.19
C ARG A 30 -5.70 1.04 -0.42
N GLU A 31 -5.67 0.11 0.53
CA GLU A 31 -6.86 -0.24 1.31
C GLU A 31 -7.24 0.86 2.31
N TYR A 32 -6.26 1.50 2.96
CA TYR A 32 -6.52 2.65 3.82
C TYR A 32 -7.18 3.81 3.04
N ALA A 33 -6.63 4.18 1.89
CA ALA A 33 -7.17 5.27 1.08
C ALA A 33 -8.59 4.98 0.57
N LYS A 34 -8.86 3.73 0.15
CA LYS A 34 -10.22 3.30 -0.22
C LYS A 34 -11.18 3.40 0.97
N ARG A 35 -10.82 2.83 2.12
CA ARG A 35 -11.67 2.86 3.31
C ARG A 35 -11.94 4.29 3.76
N ARG A 36 -10.89 5.11 3.89
CA ARG A 36 -10.99 6.51 4.32
C ARG A 36 -11.88 7.34 3.40
N THR A 37 -11.76 7.16 2.08
CA THR A 37 -12.62 7.86 1.10
C THR A 37 -14.06 7.37 1.18
N THR A 38 -14.32 6.07 1.31
CA THR A 38 -15.68 5.56 1.48
C THR A 38 -16.32 6.03 2.78
N ASP A 39 -15.59 6.01 3.89
CA ASP A 39 -16.09 6.38 5.21
C ASP A 39 -16.43 7.88 5.27
N ALA A 40 -15.54 8.75 4.75
CA ALA A 40 -15.79 10.19 4.71
C ALA A 40 -17.08 10.55 3.92
N PHE A 41 -17.33 9.89 2.79
CA PHE A 41 -18.55 10.14 2.00
C PHE A 41 -19.80 9.54 2.63
N ARG A 42 -19.66 8.46 3.43
CA ARG A 42 -20.77 7.89 4.19
C ARG A 42 -21.15 8.75 5.38
N GLU A 43 -20.16 9.28 6.09
CA GLU A 43 -20.34 10.19 7.23
C GLU A 43 -21.13 11.44 6.83
N HIS A 44 -20.76 12.08 5.71
CA HIS A 44 -21.40 13.31 5.24
C HIS A 44 -22.57 13.10 4.26
N LYS A 45 -23.13 11.89 4.16
CA LYS A 45 -24.21 11.58 3.20
C LYS A 45 -25.52 12.33 3.53
N GLY A 46 -25.77 12.62 4.81
CA GLY A 46 -27.00 13.25 5.29
C GLY A 46 -26.95 14.78 5.38
N GLU A 47 -25.82 15.40 5.02
CA GLU A 47 -25.65 16.85 5.11
C GLU A 47 -26.54 17.56 4.09
N SER A 48 -27.37 18.49 4.56
CA SER A 48 -28.33 19.22 3.73
C SER A 48 -27.97 20.70 3.55
N ASP A 49 -27.00 21.21 4.32
CA ASP A 49 -26.55 22.59 4.22
C ASP A 49 -25.65 22.80 3.00
N ALA A 50 -26.07 23.69 2.10
CA ALA A 50 -25.35 24.02 0.86
C ALA A 50 -23.95 24.57 1.13
N ARG A 51 -23.75 25.37 2.19
CA ARG A 51 -22.42 25.92 2.52
C ARG A 51 -21.47 24.80 2.92
N ARG A 52 -21.94 23.91 3.79
CA ARG A 52 -21.16 22.76 4.25
C ARG A 52 -20.80 21.81 3.12
N ILE A 53 -21.72 21.57 2.19
CA ILE A 53 -21.46 20.75 0.99
C ILE A 53 -20.33 21.37 0.15
N GLN A 54 -20.33 22.69 -0.05
CA GLN A 54 -19.28 23.38 -0.80
C GLN A 54 -17.91 23.26 -0.12
N GLU A 55 -17.85 23.43 1.21
CA GLU A 55 -16.62 23.24 1.98
C GLU A 55 -16.07 21.82 1.83
N LEU A 56 -16.93 20.81 1.94
CA LEU A 56 -16.57 19.40 1.78
C LEU A 56 -16.11 19.09 0.36
N MET A 57 -16.75 19.69 -0.66
CA MET A 57 -16.33 19.57 -2.05
C MET A 57 -14.93 20.14 -2.27
N GLN A 58 -14.65 21.33 -1.73
CA GLN A 58 -13.31 21.93 -1.81
C GLN A 58 -12.27 21.09 -1.06
N TYR A 59 -12.63 20.56 0.10
CA TYR A 59 -11.78 19.67 0.87
C TYR A 59 -11.44 18.40 0.07
N GLY A 60 -12.43 17.74 -0.53
CA GLY A 60 -12.22 16.56 -1.36
C GLY A 60 -11.37 16.82 -2.61
N LEU A 61 -11.45 18.02 -3.21
CA LEU A 61 -10.56 18.42 -4.30
C LEU A 61 -9.10 18.58 -3.86
N LYS A 62 -8.86 19.14 -2.66
CA LYS A 62 -7.52 19.22 -2.06
C LYS A 62 -6.97 17.83 -1.78
N GLU A 63 -7.78 16.95 -1.18
CA GLU A 63 -7.41 15.56 -0.93
C GLU A 63 -7.08 14.80 -2.22
N LEU A 64 -7.81 15.06 -3.32
CA LEU A 64 -7.51 14.46 -4.61
C LEU A 64 -6.11 14.86 -5.12
N GLN A 65 -5.71 16.12 -4.93
CA GLN A 65 -4.37 16.58 -5.30
C GLN A 65 -3.29 15.92 -4.43
N VAL A 66 -3.54 15.79 -3.13
CA VAL A 66 -2.63 15.09 -2.20
C VAL A 66 -2.47 13.63 -2.61
N LEU A 67 -3.58 12.92 -2.83
CA LEU A 67 -3.57 11.53 -3.28
C LEU A 67 -2.76 11.34 -4.56
N LYS A 68 -2.92 12.23 -5.55
CA LYS A 68 -2.12 12.19 -6.79
C LYS A 68 -0.63 12.28 -6.53
N ARG A 69 -0.20 13.21 -5.68
CA ARG A 69 1.23 13.35 -5.31
C ARG A 69 1.73 12.11 -4.57
N GLN A 70 0.96 11.62 -3.61
CA GLN A 70 1.33 10.46 -2.80
C GLN A 70 1.42 9.18 -3.62
N THR A 71 0.54 8.98 -4.61
CA THR A 71 0.64 7.81 -5.50
C THR A 71 1.92 7.84 -6.32
N VAL A 72 2.34 9.01 -6.80
CA VAL A 72 3.56 9.16 -7.59
C VAL A 72 4.79 8.88 -6.72
N VAL A 73 4.85 9.44 -5.51
CA VAL A 73 5.93 9.16 -4.54
C VAL A 73 5.96 7.66 -4.18
N SER A 74 4.81 7.04 -3.93
CA SER A 74 4.70 5.62 -3.64
C SER A 74 5.17 4.72 -4.80
N GLN A 75 5.11 5.21 -6.05
CA GLN A 75 5.61 4.48 -7.21
C GLN A 75 7.13 4.61 -7.37
N PHE A 76 7.73 5.71 -6.94
CA PHE A 76 9.19 5.87 -6.91
C PHE A 76 9.84 4.99 -5.84
N PHE A 77 9.20 4.85 -4.69
CA PHE A 77 9.65 3.99 -3.59
C PHE A 77 8.83 2.69 -3.54
N GLN A 78 8.79 1.95 -4.65
CA GLN A 78 8.23 0.60 -4.67
C GLN A 78 9.08 -0.30 -3.77
N LEU A 79 8.71 -0.37 -2.50
CA LEU A 79 9.21 -1.39 -1.57
C LEU A 79 8.75 -2.77 -2.06
N ASP A 80 9.54 -3.80 -1.76
CA ASP A 80 9.17 -5.18 -2.07
C ASP A 80 7.75 -5.47 -1.58
N ARG A 81 6.96 -6.16 -2.42
CA ARG A 81 5.57 -6.50 -2.08
C ARG A 81 5.50 -7.21 -0.74
N LEU A 82 4.58 -6.77 0.11
CA LEU A 82 4.31 -7.41 1.39
C LEU A 82 3.87 -8.87 1.19
N VAL A 83 4.15 -9.72 2.18
CA VAL A 83 3.78 -11.16 2.15
C VAL A 83 2.27 -11.36 1.89
N VAL A 84 1.44 -10.41 2.32
CA VAL A 84 -0.02 -10.39 2.16
C VAL A 84 -0.47 -10.14 0.72
N GLU A 85 0.41 -9.61 -0.15
CA GLU A 85 0.08 -9.28 -1.54
C GLU A 85 0.32 -10.43 -2.53
N GLY A 86 0.77 -11.59 -2.04
CA GLY A 86 0.95 -12.81 -2.84
C GLY A 86 1.95 -12.70 -4.00
N GLY A 87 2.66 -11.58 -4.12
CA GLY A 87 3.73 -11.40 -5.10
C GLY A 87 4.99 -12.08 -4.59
N LYS A 88 5.63 -12.88 -5.44
CA LYS A 88 6.96 -13.45 -5.20
C LYS A 88 7.94 -12.31 -4.90
N SER A 89 8.15 -11.97 -3.63
CA SER A 89 9.26 -11.12 -3.19
C SER A 89 10.53 -11.94 -3.37
N GLY A 90 11.34 -11.57 -4.34
CA GLY A 90 12.53 -12.30 -4.76
C GLY A 90 12.48 -12.59 -6.25
N LYS A 91 13.38 -11.98 -7.02
CA LYS A 91 13.58 -12.34 -8.43
C LYS A 91 13.75 -13.86 -8.51
N GLN A 92 12.79 -14.54 -9.14
CA GLN A 92 12.93 -15.96 -9.48
C GLN A 92 13.93 -16.06 -10.64
N THR A 93 15.23 -16.01 -10.32
CA THR A 93 16.30 -16.24 -11.28
C THR A 93 16.79 -17.68 -11.16
N GLY A 94 15.88 -18.66 -11.27
CA GLY A 94 16.26 -20.07 -11.19
C GLY A 94 15.10 -21.04 -11.45
N LYS A 95 15.37 -22.09 -12.25
CA LYS A 95 14.49 -23.26 -12.41
C LYS A 95 14.62 -24.19 -11.19
N ALA A 96 14.21 -23.74 -10.02
CA ALA A 96 13.93 -24.56 -8.83
C ALA A 96 13.41 -23.64 -7.73
N GLY A 97 12.38 -24.09 -7.01
CA GLY A 97 11.55 -23.29 -6.09
C GLY A 97 12.17 -22.82 -4.77
N ASP A 98 13.45 -22.45 -4.73
CA ASP A 98 14.06 -21.92 -3.51
C ASP A 98 13.93 -20.39 -3.44
N ILE A 99 12.96 -19.93 -2.65
CA ILE A 99 12.83 -18.51 -2.28
C ILE A 99 13.87 -18.22 -1.20
N VAL A 100 15.09 -17.87 -1.60
CA VAL A 100 16.13 -17.43 -0.67
C VAL A 100 15.86 -15.99 -0.27
N ARG A 101 15.34 -15.79 0.94
CA ARG A 101 15.29 -14.47 1.58
C ARG A 101 16.69 -14.14 2.10
N GLN A 102 17.42 -13.26 1.43
CA GLN A 102 18.59 -12.63 2.04
C GLN A 102 18.12 -11.79 3.22
N THR A 103 18.43 -12.25 4.43
CA THR A 103 18.24 -11.47 5.66
C THR A 103 19.55 -10.75 5.93
N GLU A 104 19.57 -9.42 5.83
CA GLU A 104 20.77 -8.61 6.08
C GLU A 104 21.04 -8.33 7.57
N HIS A 105 20.27 -8.93 8.48
CA HIS A 105 20.38 -8.61 9.91
C HIS A 105 21.28 -9.60 10.66
N GLY A 106 22.52 -9.16 10.88
CA GLY A 106 23.25 -9.31 12.15
C GLY A 106 23.88 -10.67 12.46
N TYR A 107 25.20 -10.67 12.64
CA TYR A 107 25.96 -11.78 13.21
C TYR A 107 25.35 -12.25 14.55
N VAL A 108 24.79 -13.45 14.58
CA VAL A 108 24.49 -14.15 15.83
C VAL A 108 25.72 -14.96 16.20
N HIS A 109 26.58 -14.39 17.04
CA HIS A 109 27.64 -15.13 17.70
C HIS A 109 26.97 -16.09 18.70
N ARG A 110 26.83 -17.37 18.35
CA ARG A 110 26.45 -18.42 19.30
C ARG A 110 27.65 -19.32 19.58
N ASN A 111 28.41 -18.94 20.61
CA ASN A 111 29.26 -19.90 21.31
C ASN A 111 28.38 -20.77 22.21
N SER A 112 28.27 -22.06 21.89
CA SER A 112 27.95 -23.11 22.86
C SER A 112 28.50 -24.45 22.39
N LEU A 113 29.72 -24.73 22.85
CA LEU A 113 30.21 -26.03 23.34
C LEU A 113 29.96 -27.31 22.51
N LEU A 114 31.07 -27.80 21.95
CA LEU A 114 31.62 -29.15 22.11
C LEU A 114 30.67 -30.36 21.88
N CYS A 115 30.89 -31.07 20.77
CA CYS A 115 31.06 -32.52 20.86
C CYS A 115 32.18 -33.00 19.92
N SER A 116 33.01 -33.86 20.49
CA SER A 116 34.34 -34.30 20.06
C SER A 116 34.39 -35.11 18.76
N LYS A 117 35.52 -34.94 18.04
CA LYS A 117 36.35 -35.99 17.39
C LYS A 117 35.67 -36.73 16.21
N LYS A 118 36.23 -36.80 14.99
CA LYS A 118 37.63 -37.08 14.62
C LYS A 118 37.96 -36.59 13.19
N GLU A 119 39.13 -35.95 13.05
CA GLU A 119 40.03 -36.03 11.89
C GLU A 119 40.28 -37.50 11.49
N LYS A 120 40.44 -37.98 10.25
CA LYS A 120 41.12 -37.54 8.99
C LYS A 120 40.96 -38.74 7.98
N PRO A 121 41.54 -38.81 6.76
CA PRO A 121 41.98 -37.79 5.80
C PRO A 121 41.64 -38.11 4.30
N SER A 122 41.93 -37.14 3.43
CA SER A 122 42.43 -37.19 2.03
C SER A 122 42.29 -38.43 1.12
N LYS A 123 41.81 -38.13 -0.10
CA LYS A 123 42.26 -38.62 -1.43
C LYS A 123 42.29 -40.14 -1.69
N CYS A 124 41.39 -40.57 -2.57
CA CYS A 124 41.70 -41.06 -3.93
C CYS A 124 40.64 -40.52 -4.88
#